data_AF-A0A519T0H4-F1
#
_entry.id   AF-A0A519T0H4-F1
#
_cell.length_a   1.000
_cell.length_b   1.000
_cell.length_c   1.000
_cell.angle_alpha   90.00
_cell.angle_beta   90.00
_cell.angle_gamma   90.00
#
_symmetry.space_group_name_H-M   'P 1'
#
loop_
_entity.id
_entity.type
_entity.pdbx_description
1 polymer ?
#
loop_
_entity_poly.entity_id
_entity_poly.type
_entity_poly.pdbx_seq_one_letter_code
_entity_poly.pdbx_strand_id
1 'polypeptide(L)'
;IYRLLLSDYHLPVNIGNPAEITIKQFGEEIAKLTGVEFKPTYQALPENDPMKRRPDITKAQQILGWEPKVDRAEGLKRTLEYFKEHVK
;
A
#
# COMPACT_ATOMS: atom_id res chain seq x y z
N ILE A 1 -8.47 11.59 3.67
CA ILE A 1 -8.48 13.06 3.45
C ILE A 1 -9.69 13.71 4.12
N TYR A 2 -10.93 13.22 3.95
CA TYR A 2 -12.14 13.79 4.60
C TYR A 2 -11.99 14.09 6.10
N ARG A 3 -11.49 13.14 6.90
CA ARG A 3 -11.28 13.35 8.35
C ARG A 3 -10.23 14.42 8.68
N LEU A 4 -9.16 14.51 7.86
CA LEU A 4 -8.13 15.53 8.02
C LEU A 4 -8.67 16.90 7.62
N LEU A 5 -9.46 16.97 6.55
CA LEU A 5 -10.09 18.20 6.07
C LEU A 5 -11.03 18.81 7.11
N LEU A 6 -11.72 17.98 7.90
CA LEU A 6 -12.68 18.41 8.92
C LEU A 6 -12.08 18.53 10.33
N SER A 7 -10.77 18.33 10.49
CA SER A 7 -10.11 18.51 11.79
C SER A 7 -9.55 19.92 11.92
N ASP A 8 -9.34 20.36 13.15
CA ASP A 8 -8.66 21.63 13.44
C ASP A 8 -7.12 21.50 13.39
N TYR A 9 -6.60 20.37 12.87
CA TYR A 9 -5.17 20.09 12.84
C TYR A 9 -4.51 20.59 11.55
N HIS A 10 -3.62 21.59 11.68
CA HIS A 10 -3.01 22.29 10.55
C HIS A 10 -1.61 21.80 10.15
N LEU A 11 -1.06 20.77 10.82
CA LEU A 11 0.28 20.24 10.53
C LEU A 11 0.21 18.96 9.68
N PRO A 12 1.31 18.54 9.03
CA PRO A 12 1.32 17.30 8.24
C PRO A 12 0.96 16.06 9.07
N VAL A 13 0.16 15.18 8.44
CA VAL A 13 -0.25 13.88 8.97
C VAL A 13 0.03 12.81 7.92
N ASN A 14 0.79 11.78 8.30
CA ASN A 14 1.04 10.63 7.44
C ASN A 14 -0.23 9.77 7.35
N ILE A 15 -0.62 9.44 6.13
CA ILE A 15 -1.71 8.50 5.84
C ILE A 15 -1.12 7.37 5.00
N GLY A 16 -1.19 6.15 5.52
CA GLY A 16 -0.67 4.97 4.83
C GLY A 16 -0.84 3.72 5.66
N ASN A 17 -0.29 2.62 5.17
CA ASN A 17 -0.31 1.34 5.87
C ASN A 17 1.10 1.05 6.44
N PRO A 18 1.24 0.85 7.77
CA PRO A 18 2.53 0.57 8.39
C PRO A 18 3.00 -0.88 8.19
N ALA A 19 2.19 -1.75 7.57
CA ALA A 19 2.55 -3.12 7.25
C ALA A 19 3.55 -3.16 6.08
N GLU A 20 4.83 -3.24 6.43
CA GLU A 20 5.93 -3.30 5.47
C GLU A 20 5.95 -4.64 4.69
N ILE A 21 6.38 -4.57 3.43
CA ILE A 21 6.56 -5.73 2.54
C ILE A 21 7.71 -5.44 1.57
N THR A 22 8.48 -6.46 1.22
CA THR A 22 9.50 -6.33 0.17
C THR A 22 8.88 -6.41 -1.23
N ILE A 23 9.53 -5.82 -2.23
CA ILE A 23 9.08 -5.92 -3.63
C ILE A 23 9.00 -7.37 -4.10
N LYS A 24 9.94 -8.23 -3.66
CA LYS A 24 9.92 -9.66 -3.98
C LYS A 24 8.66 -10.35 -3.45
N GLN A 25 8.37 -10.21 -2.16
CA GLN A 25 7.17 -10.80 -1.55
C GLN A 25 5.88 -10.28 -2.19
N PHE A 26 5.86 -8.99 -2.54
CA PHE A 26 4.71 -8.40 -3.22
C PHE A 26 4.48 -9.02 -4.60
N GLY A 27 5.55 -9.23 -5.38
CA GLY A 27 5.49 -9.93 -6.67
C GLY A 27 5.03 -11.39 -6.53
N GLU A 28 5.53 -12.11 -5.53
CA GLU A 28 5.11 -13.49 -5.22
C GLU A 28 3.62 -13.56 -4.85
N GLU A 29 3.12 -12.60 -4.05
CA GLU A 29 1.72 -12.50 -3.64
C GLU A 29 0.80 -12.26 -4.85
N ILE A 30 1.18 -11.37 -5.76
CA ILE A 30 0.44 -11.11 -7.01
C ILE A 30 0.45 -12.34 -7.93
N ALA A 31 1.61 -13.00 -8.09
CA ALA A 31 1.73 -14.19 -8.94
C ALA A 31 0.81 -15.32 -8.43
N LYS A 32 0.81 -15.53 -7.10
CA LYS A 32 -0.11 -16.49 -6.45
C LYS A 32 -1.58 -16.13 -6.68
N LEU A 33 -1.93 -14.85 -6.57
CA LEU A 33 -3.32 -14.38 -6.74
C LEU A 33 -3.81 -14.52 -8.19
N THR A 34 -2.93 -14.33 -9.16
CA THR A 34 -3.24 -14.37 -10.60
C THR A 34 -3.06 -15.76 -11.22
N GLY A 35 -2.38 -16.68 -10.52
CA GLY A 35 -2.10 -18.04 -10.99
C GLY A 35 -0.97 -18.11 -12.02
N VAL A 36 -0.16 -17.05 -12.15
CA VAL A 36 0.97 -17.01 -13.08
C VAL A 36 2.27 -17.42 -12.38
N GLU A 37 3.24 -17.90 -13.16
CA GLU A 37 4.57 -18.22 -12.64
C GLU A 37 5.35 -16.93 -12.33
N PHE A 38 5.93 -16.83 -11.13
CA PHE A 38 6.72 -15.66 -10.74
C PHE A 38 8.15 -15.73 -11.31
N LYS A 39 8.45 -14.89 -12.30
CA LYS A 39 9.79 -14.79 -12.93
C LYS A 39 10.34 -13.37 -12.84
N PRO A 40 10.92 -12.95 -11.69
CA PRO A 40 11.45 -11.61 -11.54
C PRO A 40 12.76 -11.44 -12.34
N THR A 41 12.95 -10.26 -12.91
CA THR A 41 14.26 -9.79 -13.39
C THR A 41 14.78 -8.73 -12.43
N TYR A 42 16.02 -8.90 -11.96
CA TYR A 42 16.65 -7.95 -11.05
C TYR A 42 17.38 -6.87 -11.85
N GLN A 43 17.13 -5.62 -11.48
CA GLN A 43 17.77 -4.44 -12.06
C GLN A 43 18.37 -3.59 -10.93
N ALA A 44 19.32 -2.72 -11.27
CA ALA A 44 19.89 -1.79 -10.32
C ALA A 44 18.80 -0.85 -9.77
N LEU A 45 18.87 -0.55 -8.47
CA LEU A 45 18.01 0.44 -7.83
C LEU A 45 18.28 1.83 -8.43
N PRO A 46 17.25 2.64 -8.71
CA PRO A 46 17.44 4.05 -9.00
C PRO A 46 18.15 4.75 -7.83
N GLU A 47 19.06 5.68 -8.12
CA GLU A 47 19.87 6.37 -7.08
C GLU A 47 19.04 7.05 -5.99
N ASN A 48 17.82 7.49 -6.32
CA ASN A 48 16.95 8.25 -5.42
C ASN A 48 15.81 7.42 -4.80
N ASP A 49 15.83 6.08 -4.93
CA ASP A 49 14.74 5.24 -4.42
C ASP A 49 14.96 4.91 -2.93
N PRO A 50 14.03 5.28 -2.03
CA PRO A 50 14.15 4.95 -0.61
C PRO A 50 14.10 3.43 -0.39
N MET A 51 15.08 2.90 0.34
CA MET A 51 15.18 1.46 0.64
C MET A 51 14.06 0.92 1.53
N LYS A 52 13.39 1.78 2.30
CA LYS A 52 12.29 1.41 3.20
C LYS A 52 11.16 2.43 3.13
N ARG A 53 9.92 1.95 3.13
CA ARG A 53 8.70 2.77 3.14
C ARG A 53 7.74 2.24 4.18
N ARG A 54 7.82 2.81 5.39
CA ARG A 54 6.93 2.47 6.51
C ARG A 54 6.47 3.76 7.20
N PRO A 55 5.26 4.26 6.89
CA PRO A 55 4.77 5.50 7.50
C PRO A 55 4.46 5.29 8.98
N ASP A 56 4.93 6.20 9.83
CA ASP A 56 4.40 6.34 11.19
C ASP A 56 3.04 7.05 11.12
N ILE A 57 1.98 6.32 11.49
CA ILE A 57 0.60 6.79 11.45
C ILE A 57 0.03 7.16 12.82
N THR A 58 0.88 7.29 13.85
CA THR A 58 0.47 7.61 15.24
C THR A 58 -0.40 8.87 15.29
N LYS A 59 -0.03 9.92 14.54
CA LYS A 59 -0.84 11.16 14.43
C LYS A 59 -2.22 10.91 13.84
N ALA A 60 -2.32 10.08 12.80
CA ALA A 60 -3.60 9.79 12.16
C ALA A 60 -4.52 9.00 13.09
N GLN A 61 -3.96 8.09 13.88
CA GLN A 61 -4.71 7.33 14.90
C GLN A 61 -5.19 8.25 16.03
N GLN A 62 -4.30 9.06 16.60
CA GLN A 62 -4.62 9.88 17.77
C GLN A 62 -5.53 11.07 17.45
N ILE A 63 -5.27 11.78 16.35
CA ILE A 63 -5.98 13.03 16.03
C ILE A 63 -7.24 12.75 15.21
N LEU A 64 -7.19 11.78 14.29
CA LEU A 64 -8.28 11.53 13.33
C LEU A 64 -9.07 10.24 13.64
N GLY A 65 -8.68 9.50 14.69
CA GLY A 65 -9.21 8.15 14.95
C GLY A 65 -9.07 7.23 13.74
N TRP A 66 -8.06 7.47 12.88
CA TRP A 66 -7.93 6.85 11.57
C TRP A 66 -6.84 5.79 11.55
N GLU A 67 -7.16 4.68 10.91
CA GLU A 67 -6.24 3.59 10.58
C GLU A 67 -6.72 2.88 9.31
N PRO A 68 -5.83 2.19 8.56
CA PRO A 68 -6.23 1.39 7.42
C PRO A 68 -7.14 0.24 7.84
N LYS A 69 -8.33 0.15 7.23
CA LYS A 69 -9.32 -0.90 7.51
C LYS A 69 -9.26 -2.10 6.56
N VAL A 70 -8.63 -1.92 5.41
CA VAL A 70 -8.47 -2.94 4.37
C VAL A 70 -7.02 -3.36 4.40
N ASP A 71 -6.77 -4.63 4.67
CA ASP A 71 -5.43 -5.19 4.58
C ASP A 71 -4.99 -5.34 3.12
N ARG A 72 -3.70 -5.63 2.92
CA ARG A 72 -3.12 -5.72 1.58
C ARG A 72 -3.73 -6.85 0.76
N ALA A 73 -3.97 -8.02 1.37
CA ALA A 73 -4.45 -9.20 0.65
C ALA A 73 -5.87 -8.96 0.11
N GLU A 74 -6.75 -8.40 0.94
CA GLU A 74 -8.09 -8.01 0.54
C GLU A 74 -8.06 -6.88 -0.51
N GLY A 75 -7.20 -5.88 -0.32
CA GLY A 75 -7.01 -4.80 -1.29
C GLY A 75 -6.56 -5.31 -2.67
N LEU A 76 -5.60 -6.25 -2.70
CA LEU A 76 -5.12 -6.88 -3.94
C LEU A 76 -6.22 -7.70 -4.62
N LYS A 77 -7.04 -8.43 -3.87
CA LYS A 77 -8.16 -9.20 -4.43
C LYS A 77 -9.17 -8.29 -5.15
N ARG A 78 -9.61 -7.20 -4.51
CA ARG A 78 -10.51 -6.20 -5.11
C ARG A 78 -9.89 -5.54 -6.33
N THR A 79 -8.59 -5.29 -6.28
CA THR A 79 -7.85 -4.71 -7.40
C THR A 79 -7.83 -5.66 -8.60
N LEU A 80 -7.61 -6.96 -8.37
CA LEU A 80 -7.67 -7.98 -9.42
C LEU A 80 -9.08 -8.08 -10.02
N GLU A 81 -10.13 -8.07 -9.20
CA GLU A 81 -11.53 -8.08 -9.67
C GLU A 81 -11.81 -6.89 -10.59
N TYR A 82 -11.41 -5.68 -10.20
CA TYR A 82 -11.51 -4.50 -11.06
C TYR A 82 -10.82 -4.69 -12.41
N PHE A 83 -9.58 -5.19 -12.42
CA PHE A 83 -8.82 -5.43 -13.66
C PHE A 83 -9.48 -6.48 -14.56
N LYS A 84 -10.05 -7.55 -13.99
CA LYS A 84 -10.79 -8.58 -14.76
C LYS A 84 -12.03 -8.02 -15.46
N GLU A 85 -12.67 -7.02 -14.86
CA GLU A 85 -13.88 -6.40 -15.41
C GLU A 85 -13.56 -5.33 -16.47
N HIS A 86 -12.46 -4.58 -16.29
CA HIS A 86 -12.21 -3.35 -17.05
C HIS A 86 -11.05 -3.43 -18.05
N VAL A 87 -10.19 -4.45 -17.97
CA VAL A 87 -9.08 -4.66 -18.89
C VAL A 87 -9.30 -5.95 -19.67
N LYS A 88 -9.41 -5.81 -21.00
CA LYS A 88 -9.53 -6.91 -21.96
C LYS A 88 -8.18 -7.51 -22.29
#